data_AF-X1AWK0-F1
#
_entry.id   AF-X1AWK0-F1
#
_cell.length_a   1.000
_cell.length_b   1.000
_cell.length_c   1.000
_cell.angle_alpha   90.00
_cell.angle_beta   90.00
_cell.angle_gamma   90.00
#
_symmetry.space_group_name_H-M   'P 1'
#
loop_
_entity.id
_entity.type
_entity.pdbx_description
1 polymer ?
#
loop_
_entity_poly.entity_id
_entity_poly.type
_entity_poly.pdbx_seq_one_letter_code
_entity_poly.pdbx_strand_id
1 'polypeptide(L)' 'EELLNKIVTEGDFRIEISSSFFGGDLLAIDKAIEILREASYFNIVGENICVFCFKSYLNFRDLKPR' A
#
# COMPACT_ATOMS: atom_id res chain seq x y z
N GLU A 1 10.20 -1.32 -3.82
CA GLU A 1 11.12 -2.01 -2.89
C GLU A 1 11.70 -1.11 -1.81
N GLU A 2 12.02 0.16 -2.10
CA GLU A 2 12.73 1.06 -1.17
C GLU A 2 12.08 1.31 0.20
N LEU A 3 10.80 0.97 0.41
CA LEU A 3 10.10 1.14 1.67
C LEU A 3 10.15 -0.10 2.58
N LEU A 4 10.52 -1.26 2.05
CA LEU A 4 10.50 -2.52 2.79
C LEU A 4 11.55 -2.52 3.90
N ASN A 5 11.20 -3.10 5.05
CA ASN A 5 11.97 -3.12 6.29
C ASN A 5 12.31 -1.73 6.87
N LYS A 6 11.58 -0.69 6.48
CA LYS A 6 11.69 0.64 7.09
C LYS A 6 10.67 0.83 8.19
N ILE A 7 11.03 1.69 9.14
CA ILE A 7 10.15 2.21 10.18
C ILE A 7 9.92 3.69 9.87
N VAL A 8 8.65 4.09 9.80
CA VAL A 8 8.24 5.48 9.63
C VAL A 8 7.57 5.92 10.93
N THR A 9 7.97 7.09 11.44
CA THR A 9 7.45 7.66 12.69
C THR A 9 6.97 9.09 12.46
N GLU A 10 5.77 9.39 12.93
CA GLU A 10 5.17 10.73 12.89
C GLU A 10 4.42 11.00 14.21
N GLY A 11 5.00 11.82 15.08
CA GLY A 11 4.51 12.00 16.45
C GLY A 11 4.48 10.66 17.20
N ASP A 12 3.31 10.32 17.74
CA ASP A 12 3.08 9.04 18.43
C ASP A 12 2.77 7.87 17.48
N PHE A 13 2.66 8.13 16.17
CA PHE A 13 2.44 7.09 15.17
C PHE A 13 3.76 6.44 14.75
N ARG A 14 3.78 5.11 14.78
CA ARG A 14 4.88 4.28 14.27
C ARG A 14 4.31 3.22 13.35
N ILE A 15 4.78 3.20 12.11
CA ILE A 15 4.47 2.15 11.13
C ILE A 15 5.77 1.42 10.79
N GLU A 16 5.72 0.10 10.90
CA GLU A 16 6.81 -0.78 10.49
C GLU A 16 6.41 -1.52 9.22
N ILE A 17 7.15 -1.31 8.14
CA ILE A 17 6.89 -1.90 6.83
C ILE A 17 7.69 -3.20 6.75
N SER A 18 7.32 -4.21 7.53
CA SER A 18 8.09 -5.45 7.60
C SER A 18 7.94 -6.30 6.34
N SER A 19 9.01 -7.02 5.94
CA SER A 19 8.94 -8.01 4.87
C SER A 19 7.99 -9.17 5.18
N SER A 20 7.76 -9.48 6.45
CA SER A 20 6.81 -10.53 6.86
C SER A 20 5.34 -10.19 6.59
N PHE A 21 4.99 -8.90 6.50
CA PHE A 21 3.62 -8.45 6.26
C PHE A 21 3.44 -7.79 4.88
N PHE A 22 4.41 -6.96 4.44
CA PHE A 22 4.37 -6.24 3.16
C PHE A 22 5.27 -6.85 2.08
N GLY A 23 5.99 -7.93 2.38
CA GLY A 23 6.79 -8.64 1.39
C GLY A 23 5.93 -9.39 0.37
N GLY A 24 6.51 -9.69 -0.79
CA GLY A 24 5.84 -10.37 -1.89
C GLY A 24 6.59 -10.18 -3.19
N ASP A 25 5.92 -10.51 -4.31
CA ASP A 25 6.50 -10.39 -5.63
C ASP A 25 6.52 -8.92 -6.10
N LEU A 26 7.63 -8.51 -6.72
CA LEU A 26 7.72 -7.19 -7.36
C LEU A 26 6.95 -7.21 -8.67
N LEU A 27 5.92 -6.36 -8.78
CA LEU A 27 5.04 -6.27 -9.94
C LEU A 27 5.15 -4.92 -10.64
N ALA A 28 4.85 -4.93 -11.94
CA ALA A 28 4.61 -3.70 -12.69
C ALA A 28 3.36 -2.98 -12.15
N ILE A 29 3.38 -1.64 -12.15
CA ILE A 29 2.33 -0.83 -11.54
C ILE A 29 0.94 -1.10 -12.12
N ASP A 30 0.83 -1.30 -13.44
CA ASP A 30 -0.44 -1.56 -14.10
C ASP A 30 -1.09 -2.87 -13.62
N LYS A 31 -0.29 -3.92 -13.45
CA LYS A 31 -0.76 -5.20 -12.89
C LYS A 31 -1.19 -5.07 -11.43
N ALA A 32 -0.46 -4.28 -10.64
CA ALA A 32 -0.84 -4.02 -9.25
C ALA A 32 -2.20 -3.31 -9.18
N ILE A 33 -2.46 -2.34 -10.06
CA ILE A 33 -3.75 -1.65 -10.14
C ILE A 33 -4.90 -2.59 -10.54
N GLU A 34 -4.67 -3.51 -11.48
CA GLU A 34 -5.69 -4.52 -11.84
C GLU A 34 -6.08 -5.39 -10.64
N ILE A 35 -5.10 -5.89 -9.89
CA ILE A 35 -5.35 -6.68 -8.67
C ILE A 35 -6.13 -5.86 -7.64
N LEU A 36 -5.74 -4.60 -7.42
CA LEU A 36 -6.41 -3.71 -6.46
C LEU A 36 -7.87 -3.39 -6.84
N ARG A 37 -8.21 -3.42 -8.13
CA ARG A 37 -9.59 -3.22 -8.61
C ARG A 37 -10.52 -4.38 -8.26
N GLU A 38 -9.99 -5.59 -8.24
CA GLU A 38 -10.76 -6.80 -7.95
C GLU A 38 -10.76 -7.13 -6.44
N ALA A 39 -9.77 -6.63 -5.70
CA ALA A 39 -9.63 -6.87 -4.28
C ALA A 39 -10.75 -6.21 -3.46
N SER A 40 -11.35 -6.98 -2.54
CA SER A 40 -12.33 -6.43 -1.58
C SER A 40 -11.68 -5.58 -0.49
N TYR A 41 -10.44 -5.89 -0.12
CA TYR A 41 -9.66 -5.20 0.91
C TYR A 41 -8.18 -5.24 0.56
N PHE A 42 -7.47 -4.15 0.83
CA PHE A 42 -6.03 -4.06 0.59
C PHE A 42 -5.39 -2.99 1.46
N ASN A 43 -4.10 -3.17 1.76
CA ASN A 43 -3.26 -2.16 2.38
C ASN A 43 -2.27 -1.66 1.34
N ILE A 44 -2.08 -0.35 1.25
CA ILE A 44 -1.06 0.26 0.39
C ILE A 44 -0.19 1.21 1.21
N VAL A 45 1.11 1.22 0.89
CA VAL A 45 2.08 2.12 1.52
C VAL A 45 3.04 2.62 0.44
N GLY A 46 3.21 3.94 0.37
CA GLY A 46 4.10 4.61 -0.58
C GLY A 46 3.39 5.56 -1.53
N GLU A 47 4.03 6.68 -1.83
CA GLU A 47 3.43 7.78 -2.60
C GLU A 47 3.02 7.35 -4.01
N ASN A 48 3.90 6.65 -4.74
CA ASN A 48 3.64 6.26 -6.11
C ASN A 48 2.34 5.46 -6.26
N ILE A 49 2.17 4.39 -5.47
CA ILE A 49 0.97 3.54 -5.56
C ILE A 49 -0.30 4.31 -5.17
N CYS A 50 -0.23 5.18 -4.17
CA CYS A 50 -1.35 6.05 -3.78
C CYS A 50 -1.77 6.98 -4.93
N VAL A 51 -0.82 7.64 -5.59
CA VAL A 51 -1.08 8.53 -6.73
C VAL A 51 -1.72 7.77 -7.89
N PHE A 52 -1.22 6.58 -8.22
CA PHE A 52 -1.79 5.76 -9.29
C PHE A 52 -3.20 5.29 -8.98
N CYS A 53 -3.48 4.90 -7.74
CA CYS A 53 -4.82 4.50 -7.33
C CYS A 53 -5.82 5.67 -7.44
N PHE A 54 -5.43 6.87 -6.98
CA PHE A 54 -6.27 8.07 -7.09
C PHE A 54 -6.58 8.41 -8.56
N LYS A 55 -5.57 8.38 -9.43
CA LYS A 55 -5.74 8.57 -10.89
C LYS A 55 -6.61 7.50 -11.55
N SER A 56 -6.61 6.29 -11.00
CA SER A 56 -7.34 5.14 -11.54
C SER A 56 -8.78 5.05 -11.04
N TYR A 57 -9.27 6.08 -10.32
CA TYR A 57 -10.58 6.15 -9.65
C TYR A 57 -10.84 5.00 -8.66
N LEU A 58 -9.78 4.44 -8.06
CA LEU A 58 -9.91 3.50 -6.95
C LEU A 58 -10.33 4.28 -5.71
N ASN A 59 -11.58 4.07 -5.26
CA ASN A 59 -12.08 4.65 -4.02
C ASN A 59 -11.55 3.85 -2.83
N PHE A 60 -10.68 4.47 -2.02
CA PHE A 60 -10.27 3.93 -0.74
C PHE A 60 -11.44 3.99 0.24
N ARG A 61 -12.09 2.87 0.51
CA ARG A 61 -13.01 2.77 1.65
C ARG A 61 -12.16 2.56 2.90
N ASP A 62 -12.27 3.51 3.83
CA ASP A 62 -11.55 3.60 5.11
C ASP A 62 -11.10 2.23 5.64
N LEU A 63 -9.78 2.04 5.64
CA LEU A 63 -9.13 1.03 6.45
C LEU A 63 -9.38 1.40 7.92
N LYS A 64 -10.38 0.78 8.53
CA LYS A 64 -10.55 0.87 9.98
C LYS A 64 -9.34 0.20 10.64
N PRO A 65 -8.57 0.91 11.49
CA PRO A 65 -7.62 0.25 12.35
C PRO A 65 -8.42 -0.70 13.25
N ARG A 66 -8.09 -2.00 13.20
CA ARG A 66 -8.45 -2.93 14.27
C ARG A 66 -7.43 -2.79 15.39
#